data_AF-A0AAW1K2G0-F1
#
_entry.id   AF-A0AAW1K2G0-F1
#
_cell.length_a   1.000
_cell.length_b   1.000
_cell.length_c   1.000
_cell.angle_alpha   90.00
_cell.angle_beta   90.00
_cell.angle_gamma   90.00
#
_symmetry.space_group_name_H-M   'P 1'
#
loop_
_entity.id
_entity.type
_entity.pdbx_description
1 polymer ?
#
loop_
_entity_poly.entity_id
_entity_poly.type
_entity_poly.pdbx_seq_one_letter_code
_entity_poly.pdbx_strand_id
1 'polypeptide(L)'
;MRKKVKSYIDMCVECAYHKVKGAKKEGELHNIERVPIPFHTVNIDHLGPFPKSSKGNTHVLVYVDNFTKYTYIEAVKDTKTRNVTKTLETIFGIFGPPQRLISDRGTAFTSAQFNSFMKENSITHIKTATAMPRANGQVARHNKTITTAITSSYKREDGRDWDVKIKPIQYAINSIPNRTTGQTAHW
;
A
#
# COMPACT_ATOMS: atom_id res chain seq x y z
N MET A 1 -18.80 -43.42 -23.99
CA MET A 1 -18.86 -42.25 -24.90
C MET A 1 -18.40 -40.94 -24.22
N ARG A 2 -19.07 -40.47 -23.16
CA ARG A 2 -18.74 -39.19 -22.46
C ARG A 2 -17.27 -39.04 -22.03
N LYS A 3 -16.62 -40.10 -21.54
CA LYS A 3 -15.19 -40.08 -21.14
C LYS A 3 -14.24 -39.78 -22.32
N LYS A 4 -14.50 -40.37 -23.50
CA LYS A 4 -13.69 -40.13 -24.71
C LYS A 4 -13.86 -38.71 -25.22
N VAL A 5 -15.10 -38.21 -25.23
CA VAL A 5 -15.42 -36.82 -25.59
C VAL A 5 -14.72 -35.84 -24.64
N LYS A 6 -14.75 -36.10 -23.33
CA LYS A 6 -14.02 -35.28 -22.34
C LYS A 6 -12.52 -35.28 -22.58
N SER A 7 -11.91 -36.46 -22.79
CA SER A 7 -10.47 -36.58 -23.09
C SER A 7 -10.07 -35.80 -24.34
N TYR A 8 -10.90 -35.85 -25.39
CA TYR A 8 -10.65 -35.10 -26.63
C TYR A 8 -10.72 -33.58 -26.41
N ILE A 9 -11.73 -33.11 -25.66
CA ILE A 9 -11.87 -31.69 -25.32
C ILE A 9 -10.71 -31.21 -24.43
N ASP A 10 -10.26 -32.03 -23.47
CA ASP A 10 -9.16 -31.68 -22.57
C ASP A 10 -7.79 -31.65 -23.30
N MET A 11 -7.63 -32.38 -24.41
CA MET A 11 -6.42 -32.37 -25.25
C MET A 11 -6.45 -31.30 -26.36
N CYS A 12 -7.60 -30.69 -26.64
CA CYS A 12 -7.72 -29.66 -27.67
C CYS A 12 -7.17 -28.33 -27.16
N VAL A 13 -6.10 -27.83 -27.80
CA VAL A 13 -5.42 -26.58 -27.44
C VAL A 13 -6.34 -25.37 -27.60
N GLU A 14 -7.10 -25.28 -28.69
CA GLU A 14 -8.05 -24.19 -28.91
C GLU A 14 -9.16 -24.19 -27.85
N CYS A 15 -9.71 -25.36 -27.53
CA CYS A 15 -10.70 -25.48 -26.45
C CYS A 15 -10.11 -25.10 -25.10
N ALA A 16 -8.89 -25.56 -24.78
CA ALA A 16 -8.23 -25.22 -23.52
C ALA A 16 -7.92 -23.72 -23.40
N TYR A 17 -7.61 -23.05 -24.52
CA TYR A 17 -7.30 -21.63 -24.59
C TYR A 17 -8.56 -20.74 -24.46
N HIS A 18 -9.64 -21.10 -25.16
CA HIS A 18 -10.89 -20.31 -25.17
C HIS A 18 -11.86 -20.66 -24.03
N LYS A 19 -11.69 -21.80 -23.38
CA LYS A 19 -12.54 -22.20 -22.26
C LYS A 19 -12.29 -21.31 -21.05
N VAL A 20 -13.26 -20.45 -20.76
CA VAL A 20 -13.33 -19.76 -19.47
C VAL A 20 -13.46 -20.82 -18.39
N LYS A 21 -12.37 -21.05 -17.64
CA LYS A 21 -12.43 -21.90 -16.45
C LYS A 21 -13.45 -21.26 -15.50
N GLY A 22 -14.53 -21.97 -15.16
CA GLY A 22 -15.45 -21.53 -14.12
C GLY A 22 -14.65 -21.14 -12.87
N ALA A 23 -15.07 -20.06 -12.21
CA ALA A 23 -14.35 -19.49 -11.07
C ALA A 23 -13.92 -20.62 -10.12
N LYS A 24 -12.60 -20.78 -9.93
CA LYS A 24 -12.09 -21.72 -8.94
C LYS A 24 -12.75 -21.38 -7.60
N LYS A 25 -13.11 -22.39 -6.80
CA LYS A 25 -13.45 -22.16 -5.39
C LYS A 25 -12.37 -21.26 -4.79
N GLU A 26 -12.80 -20.16 -4.21
CA GLU A 26 -11.89 -19.20 -3.60
C GLU A 26 -11.09 -19.93 -2.52
N GLY A 27 -9.75 -19.90 -2.62
CA GLY A 27 -8.89 -20.43 -1.57
C GLY A 27 -9.00 -19.59 -0.30
N GLU A 28 -8.53 -20.15 0.82
CA GLU A 28 -8.52 -19.46 2.10
C GLU A 28 -7.62 -18.20 2.05
N LEU A 29 -8.05 -17.15 2.73
CA LEU A 29 -7.29 -15.91 2.84
C LEU A 29 -6.13 -16.10 3.82
N HIS A 30 -4.90 -16.09 3.32
CA HIS A 30 -3.72 -15.92 4.17
C HIS A 30 -3.58 -14.45 4.57
N ASN A 31 -4.39 -14.02 5.54
CA ASN A 31 -4.28 -12.68 6.10
C ASN A 31 -2.95 -12.56 6.84
N ILE A 32 -2.23 -11.45 6.63
CA ILE A 32 -1.06 -11.13 7.44
C ILE A 32 -1.55 -10.91 8.87
N GLU A 33 -1.05 -11.72 9.80
CA GLU A 33 -1.44 -11.66 11.20
C GLU A 33 -1.23 -10.26 11.77
N ARG A 34 -2.27 -9.74 12.43
CA ARG A 34 -2.23 -8.45 13.11
C ARG A 34 -1.64 -8.67 14.51
N VAL A 35 -0.36 -8.39 14.65
CA VAL A 35 0.30 -8.37 15.96
C VAL A 35 -0.20 -7.14 16.73
N PRO A 36 -0.67 -7.28 17.99
CA PRO A 36 -1.23 -6.19 18.78
C PRO A 36 -0.16 -5.29 19.40
N ILE A 37 0.84 -4.91 18.61
CA ILE A 37 1.97 -4.06 18.99
C ILE A 37 2.03 -2.92 17.98
N PRO A 38 1.88 -1.66 18.40
CA PRO A 38 2.01 -0.50 17.52
C PRO A 38 3.34 -0.51 16.77
N PHE A 39 3.30 -0.22 15.47
CA PHE A 39 4.47 -0.14 14.59
C PHE A 39 5.27 -1.44 14.45
N HIS A 40 4.78 -2.59 14.94
CA HIS A 40 5.44 -3.87 14.70
C HIS A 40 5.41 -4.24 13.21
N THR A 41 4.25 -4.11 12.58
CA THR A 41 4.05 -4.41 11.16
C THR A 41 3.45 -3.19 10.48
N VAL A 42 4.15 -2.65 9.49
CA VAL A 42 3.74 -1.44 8.78
C VAL A 42 3.59 -1.71 7.30
N ASN A 43 2.69 -0.97 6.64
CA ASN A 43 2.51 -0.99 5.20
C ASN A 43 2.99 0.33 4.61
N ILE A 44 3.76 0.26 3.53
CA ILE A 44 4.23 1.43 2.79
C ILE A 44 3.75 1.37 1.35
N ASP A 45 3.31 2.51 0.82
CA ASP A 45 2.85 2.62 -0.56
C ASP A 45 3.09 4.03 -1.12
N HIS A 46 3.23 4.13 -2.44
CA HIS A 46 3.23 5.41 -3.15
C HIS A 46 1.85 5.64 -3.77
N LEU A 47 1.26 6.80 -3.49
CA LEU A 47 0.04 7.26 -4.13
C LEU A 47 0.35 8.34 -5.16
N GLY A 48 -0.30 8.27 -6.31
CA GLY A 48 -0.15 9.21 -7.41
C GLY A 48 -0.09 8.53 -8.79
N PRO A 49 0.35 9.26 -9.82
CA PRO A 49 0.79 10.66 -9.76
C PRO A 49 -0.37 11.64 -9.53
N PHE A 50 -0.09 12.71 -8.78
CA PHE A 50 -0.95 13.88 -8.61
C PHE A 50 -0.44 15.04 -9.47
N PRO A 51 -1.26 16.08 -9.74
CA PRO A 51 -0.79 17.31 -10.36
C PRO A 51 0.44 17.86 -9.63
N LYS A 52 1.44 18.32 -10.38
CA LYS A 52 2.68 18.81 -9.78
C LYS A 52 2.38 20.02 -8.89
N SER A 53 2.68 19.90 -7.60
CA SER A 53 2.47 20.98 -6.64
C SER A 53 3.42 22.15 -6.87
N SER A 54 3.14 23.30 -6.23
CA SER A 54 4.04 24.46 -6.25
C SER A 54 5.43 24.16 -5.69
N LYS A 55 5.57 23.18 -4.79
CA LYS A 55 6.87 22.72 -4.26
C LYS A 55 7.52 21.63 -5.13
N GLY A 56 6.85 21.24 -6.22
CA GLY A 56 7.30 20.22 -7.16
C GLY A 56 6.99 18.78 -6.74
N ASN A 57 6.10 18.57 -5.77
CA ASN A 57 5.67 17.24 -5.36
C ASN A 57 4.70 16.65 -6.37
N THR A 58 4.81 15.34 -6.61
CA THR A 58 3.98 14.62 -7.58
C THR A 58 3.36 13.36 -7.00
N HIS A 59 3.91 12.84 -5.90
CA HIS A 59 3.44 11.62 -5.25
C HIS A 59 3.35 11.85 -3.75
N VAL A 60 2.74 10.88 -3.08
CA VAL A 60 2.68 10.82 -1.62
C VAL A 60 3.18 9.45 -1.17
N LEU A 61 4.08 9.44 -0.20
CA LEU A 61 4.47 8.23 0.50
C LEU A 61 3.55 8.06 1.71
N VAL A 62 2.88 6.93 1.78
CA VAL A 62 1.99 6.57 2.90
C VAL A 62 2.63 5.46 3.69
N TYR A 63 2.68 5.64 5.01
CA TYR A 63 3.19 4.66 5.97
C TYR A 63 2.10 4.39 7.02
N VAL A 64 1.57 3.17 7.03
CA VAL A 64 0.40 2.79 7.84
C VAL A 64 0.77 1.68 8.79
N ASP A 65 0.57 1.91 10.09
CA ASP A 65 0.65 0.85 11.08
C ASP A 65 -0.51 -0.15 10.91
N ASN A 66 -0.20 -1.45 10.88
CA ASN A 66 -1.22 -2.46 10.64
C ASN A 66 -2.14 -2.68 11.87
N PHE A 67 -1.67 -2.36 13.07
CA PHE A 67 -2.43 -2.54 14.30
C PHE A 67 -3.34 -1.34 14.61
N THR A 68 -2.75 -0.20 14.95
CA THR A 68 -3.45 1.04 15.34
C THR A 68 -4.13 1.73 14.16
N LYS A 69 -3.71 1.42 12.94
CA LYS A 69 -4.09 2.14 11.70
C LYS A 69 -3.59 3.58 11.67
N TYR A 70 -2.63 3.94 12.53
CA TYR A 70 -1.95 5.22 12.45
C TYR A 70 -1.30 5.37 11.08
N THR A 71 -1.58 6.50 10.44
CA THR A 71 -1.15 6.81 9.08
C THR A 71 -0.24 8.01 9.11
N TYR A 72 0.96 7.84 8.58
CA TYR A 72 1.88 8.91 8.28
C TYR A 72 1.89 9.18 6.78
N ILE A 73 1.79 10.45 6.39
CA ILE A 73 1.64 10.88 5.01
C ILE A 73 2.69 11.97 4.72
N GLU A 74 3.49 11.75 3.69
CA GLU A 74 4.53 12.69 3.25
C GLU A 74 4.45 12.94 1.75
N ALA A 75 4.43 14.21 1.34
CA ALA A 75 4.49 14.57 -0.07
C ALA A 75 5.93 14.43 -0.59
N VAL A 76 6.08 13.78 -1.74
CA VAL A 76 7.40 13.51 -2.35
C VAL A 76 7.43 13.94 -3.82
N LYS A 77 8.62 14.34 -4.28
CA LYS A 77 8.86 14.82 -5.65
C LYS A 77 8.87 13.69 -6.68
N ASP A 78 9.28 12.51 -6.27
CA ASP A 78 9.35 11.30 -7.08
C ASP A 78 9.28 10.05 -6.18
N THR A 79 9.23 8.89 -6.80
CA THR A 79 9.19 7.57 -6.14
C THR A 79 10.59 6.94 -6.06
N LYS A 80 11.68 7.72 -6.10
CA LYS A 80 13.03 7.16 -6.07
C LYS A 80 13.36 6.63 -4.68
N THR A 81 14.07 5.50 -4.62
CA THR A 81 14.49 4.87 -3.37
C THR A 81 15.16 5.84 -2.40
N ARG A 82 16.06 6.71 -2.86
CA ARG A 82 16.76 7.69 -2.00
C ARG A 82 15.80 8.59 -1.21
N ASN A 83 14.70 9.02 -1.83
CA ASN A 83 13.72 9.86 -1.16
C ASN A 83 12.91 9.04 -0.15
N VAL A 84 12.56 7.81 -0.51
CA VAL A 84 11.88 6.87 0.41
C VAL A 84 12.72 6.59 1.65
N THR A 85 14.00 6.24 1.50
CA THR A 85 14.87 5.93 2.65
C THR A 85 15.04 7.14 3.56
N LYS A 86 15.23 8.34 2.99
CA LYS A 86 15.31 9.59 3.78
C LYS A 86 14.02 9.87 4.56
N THR A 87 12.86 9.66 3.96
CA THR A 87 11.58 9.80 4.66
C THR A 87 11.44 8.75 5.76
N LEU A 88 11.85 7.50 5.50
CA LEU A 88 11.85 6.44 6.50
C LEU A 88 12.78 6.71 7.68
N GLU A 89 13.98 7.24 7.46
CA GLU A 89 14.89 7.69 8.53
C GLU A 89 14.21 8.70 9.46
N THR A 90 13.47 9.65 8.87
CA THR A 90 12.71 10.65 9.65
C THR A 90 11.61 9.99 10.48
N ILE A 91 10.87 9.03 9.89
CA ILE A 91 9.82 8.29 10.58
C ILE A 91 10.40 7.42 11.70
N PHE A 92 11.52 6.72 11.45
CA PHE A 92 12.18 5.86 12.42
C PHE A 92 12.80 6.66 13.56
N GLY A 93 13.21 7.91 13.32
CA GLY A 93 13.62 8.81 14.40
C GLY A 93 12.48 9.19 15.36
N ILE A 94 11.21 9.08 14.92
CA ILE A 94 10.03 9.41 15.74
C ILE A 94 9.47 8.17 16.44
N PHE A 95 9.31 7.06 15.70
CA PHE A 95 8.61 5.86 16.20
C PHE A 95 9.52 4.66 16.43
N GLY A 96 10.78 4.72 16.00
CA GLY A 96 11.66 3.56 15.86
C GLY A 96 11.43 2.78 14.56
N PRO A 97 12.37 1.90 14.18
CA PRO A 97 12.19 1.00 13.04
C PRO A 97 11.16 -0.09 13.37
N PRO A 98 10.29 -0.48 12.41
CA PRO A 98 9.35 -1.58 12.57
C PRO A 98 10.05 -2.93 12.49
N GLN A 99 9.43 -3.99 13.04
CA GLN A 99 9.93 -5.35 12.87
C GLN A 99 9.72 -5.86 11.43
N ARG A 100 8.55 -5.52 10.84
CA ARG A 100 8.13 -5.95 9.51
C ARG A 100 7.62 -4.76 8.71
N LEU A 101 8.14 -4.60 7.50
CA LEU A 101 7.66 -3.60 6.55
C LEU A 101 7.11 -4.31 5.32
N ILE A 102 5.88 -3.98 4.96
CA ILE A 102 5.15 -4.54 3.83
C ILE A 102 5.06 -3.49 2.74
N SER A 103 5.42 -3.84 1.52
CA SER A 103 5.24 -2.96 0.35
C SER A 103 4.71 -3.73 -0.84
N ASP A 104 4.36 -3.01 -1.91
CA ASP A 104 4.23 -3.60 -3.24
C ASP A 104 5.61 -3.94 -3.84
N ARG A 105 5.61 -4.37 -5.10
CA ARG A 105 6.84 -4.66 -5.86
C ARG A 105 7.34 -3.45 -6.67
N GLY A 106 6.99 -2.23 -6.28
CA GLY A 106 7.47 -1.01 -6.91
C GLY A 106 9.00 -0.95 -6.97
N THR A 107 9.53 -0.31 -8.01
CA THR A 107 10.98 -0.19 -8.24
C THR A 107 11.71 0.44 -7.06
N ALA A 108 11.05 1.39 -6.38
CA ALA A 108 11.54 2.04 -5.17
C ALA A 108 11.88 1.06 -4.04
N PHE A 109 11.00 0.07 -3.83
CA PHE A 109 11.07 -0.87 -2.71
C PHE A 109 11.79 -2.18 -3.07
N THR A 110 12.09 -2.40 -4.36
CA THR A 110 12.79 -3.60 -4.83
C THR A 110 14.26 -3.35 -5.15
N SER A 111 14.72 -2.10 -5.09
CA SER A 111 16.10 -1.73 -5.40
C SER A 111 17.12 -2.29 -4.39
N ALA A 112 18.37 -2.46 -4.84
CA ALA A 112 19.46 -2.92 -3.99
C ALA A 112 19.72 -1.97 -2.79
N GLN A 113 19.58 -0.66 -3.03
CA GLN A 113 19.70 0.36 -1.99
C GLN A 113 18.62 0.17 -0.91
N PHE A 114 17.37 -0.06 -1.29
CA PHE A 114 16.28 -0.27 -0.32
C PHE A 114 16.48 -1.55 0.48
N ASN A 115 16.87 -2.64 -0.19
CA ASN A 115 17.15 -3.91 0.48
C ASN A 115 18.31 -3.79 1.50
N SER A 116 19.34 -2.99 1.19
CA SER A 116 20.47 -2.75 2.09
C SER A 116 20.01 -1.94 3.31
N PHE A 117 19.26 -0.86 3.09
CA PHE A 117 18.68 -0.05 4.16
C PHE A 117 17.78 -0.85 5.10
N MET A 118 16.96 -1.77 4.57
CA MET A 118 16.13 -2.67 5.40
C MET A 118 16.99 -3.59 6.27
N LYS A 119 18.09 -4.14 5.73
CA LYS A 119 19.02 -5.02 6.47
C LYS A 119 19.76 -4.26 7.58
N GLU A 120 20.25 -3.06 7.29
CA GLU A 120 20.95 -2.21 8.27
C GLU A 120 20.07 -1.89 9.48
N ASN A 121 18.78 -1.69 9.26
CA ASN A 121 17.80 -1.44 10.32
C ASN A 121 17.18 -2.71 10.92
N SER A 122 17.66 -3.91 10.53
CA SER A 122 17.13 -5.21 10.97
C SER A 122 15.62 -5.40 10.70
N ILE A 123 15.12 -4.82 9.60
CA ILE A 123 13.70 -4.86 9.22
C ILE A 123 13.45 -6.03 8.27
N THR A 124 12.44 -6.84 8.56
CA THR A 124 11.98 -7.88 7.63
C THR A 124 11.08 -7.26 6.56
N HIS A 125 11.60 -7.16 5.34
CA HIS A 125 10.84 -6.64 4.19
C HIS A 125 9.99 -7.71 3.51
N ILE A 126 8.68 -7.47 3.46
CA ILE A 126 7.68 -8.36 2.87
C ILE A 126 7.08 -7.70 1.64
N LYS A 127 7.25 -8.34 0.48
CA LYS A 127 6.73 -7.85 -0.79
C LYS A 127 5.42 -8.55 -1.10
N THR A 128 4.33 -7.79 -1.13
CA THR A 128 3.01 -8.30 -1.49
C THR A 128 3.01 -8.80 -2.94
N ALA A 129 2.30 -9.91 -3.18
CA ALA A 129 2.16 -10.47 -4.52
C ALA A 129 1.41 -9.48 -5.42
N THR A 130 1.97 -9.18 -6.59
CA THR A 130 1.31 -8.39 -7.62
C THR A 130 -0.04 -9.02 -7.97
N ALA A 131 -1.10 -8.22 -8.01
CA ALA A 131 -2.45 -8.63 -8.39
C ALA A 131 -3.16 -9.65 -7.46
N MET A 132 -3.05 -9.50 -6.13
CA MET A 132 -3.95 -10.16 -5.17
C MET A 132 -4.83 -9.15 -4.40
N PRO A 133 -6.00 -8.75 -4.95
CA PRO A 133 -6.92 -7.79 -4.33
C PRO A 133 -7.37 -8.17 -2.92
N ARG A 134 -7.33 -9.46 -2.58
CA ARG A 134 -7.88 -9.98 -1.31
C ARG A 134 -6.94 -9.85 -0.11
N ALA A 135 -5.61 -9.98 -0.30
CA ALA A 135 -4.64 -9.89 0.81
C ALA A 135 -4.44 -8.44 1.28
N ASN A 136 -4.58 -7.47 0.37
CA ASN A 136 -4.34 -6.04 0.65
C ASN A 136 -5.63 -5.21 0.66
N GLY A 137 -6.82 -5.81 0.68
CA GLY A 137 -8.09 -5.08 0.54
C GLY A 137 -8.28 -3.94 1.56
N GLN A 138 -7.78 -4.11 2.79
CA GLN A 138 -7.79 -3.05 3.81
C GLN A 138 -6.88 -1.89 3.43
N VAL A 139 -5.65 -2.17 3.01
CA VAL A 139 -4.67 -1.15 2.59
C VAL A 139 -5.18 -0.43 1.35
N ALA A 140 -5.71 -1.16 0.36
CA ALA A 140 -6.27 -0.58 -0.86
C ALA A 140 -7.44 0.37 -0.57
N ARG A 141 -8.36 -0.02 0.34
CA ARG A 141 -9.47 0.85 0.76
C ARG A 141 -8.96 2.09 1.49
N HIS A 142 -7.96 1.92 2.37
CA HIS A 142 -7.35 3.03 3.11
C HIS A 142 -6.65 4.02 2.17
N ASN A 143 -5.85 3.51 1.24
CA ASN A 143 -5.16 4.29 0.21
C ASN A 143 -6.15 5.02 -0.69
N LYS A 144 -7.29 4.41 -1.02
CA LYS A 144 -8.39 5.08 -1.73
C LYS A 144 -8.95 6.24 -0.91
N THR A 145 -9.21 6.06 0.38
CA THR A 145 -9.66 7.15 1.27
C THR A 145 -8.67 8.31 1.31
N ILE A 146 -7.37 8.02 1.44
CA ILE A 146 -6.31 9.04 1.42
C ILE A 146 -6.30 9.78 0.09
N THR A 147 -6.32 9.04 -1.03
CA THR A 147 -6.33 9.62 -2.38
C THR A 147 -7.53 10.52 -2.57
N THR A 148 -8.74 10.06 -2.19
CA THR A 148 -9.96 10.87 -2.26
C THR A 148 -9.83 12.15 -1.42
N ALA A 149 -9.33 12.07 -0.18
CA ALA A 149 -9.16 13.23 0.69
C ALA A 149 -8.15 14.25 0.12
N ILE A 150 -7.08 13.80 -0.53
CA ILE A 150 -6.13 14.68 -1.22
C ILE A 150 -6.80 15.31 -2.44
N THR A 151 -7.47 14.53 -3.28
CA THR A 151 -8.12 15.05 -4.50
C THR A 151 -9.26 16.02 -4.21
N SER A 152 -10.03 15.81 -3.13
CA SER A 152 -11.09 16.72 -2.71
C SER A 152 -10.55 18.02 -2.10
N SER A 153 -9.28 18.05 -1.72
CA SER A 153 -8.64 19.26 -1.18
C SER A 153 -8.18 20.24 -2.26
N TYR A 154 -8.35 19.91 -3.55
CA TYR A 154 -8.02 20.80 -4.67
C TYR A 154 -8.96 22.01 -4.64
N LYS A 155 -8.52 23.11 -4.02
CA LYS A 155 -9.33 24.33 -3.86
C LYS A 155 -9.12 25.36 -4.98
N ARG A 156 -8.12 25.17 -5.84
CA ARG A 156 -7.77 26.09 -6.93
C ARG A 156 -8.01 25.43 -8.28
N GLU A 157 -8.30 26.24 -9.30
CA GLU A 157 -8.39 25.80 -10.70
C GLU A 157 -7.11 25.09 -11.19
N ASP A 158 -5.95 25.32 -10.55
CA ASP A 158 -4.67 24.72 -10.92
C ASP A 158 -4.30 23.44 -10.14
N GLY A 159 -4.98 23.14 -9.02
CA GLY A 159 -4.74 21.93 -8.21
C GLY A 159 -3.32 21.79 -7.65
N ARG A 160 -2.56 22.89 -7.48
CA ARG A 160 -1.12 22.85 -7.13
C ARG A 160 -0.79 22.98 -5.65
N ASP A 161 -1.77 23.16 -4.78
CA ASP A 161 -1.57 23.42 -3.34
C ASP A 161 -1.89 22.22 -2.42
N TRP A 162 -2.18 21.06 -3.00
CA TRP A 162 -2.57 19.86 -2.25
C TRP A 162 -1.52 19.40 -1.23
N ASP A 163 -0.23 19.63 -1.51
CA ASP A 163 0.87 19.22 -0.65
C ASP A 163 0.90 19.99 0.68
N VAL A 164 0.40 21.22 0.70
CA VAL A 164 0.23 22.03 1.93
C VAL A 164 -0.85 21.44 2.84
N LYS A 165 -1.82 20.70 2.27
CA LYS A 165 -2.95 20.12 3.00
C LYS A 165 -2.67 18.73 3.57
N ILE A 166 -1.50 18.15 3.28
CA ILE A 166 -1.16 16.79 3.70
C ILE A 166 -1.18 16.61 5.22
N LYS A 167 -0.61 17.53 6.00
CA LYS A 167 -0.62 17.41 7.47
C LYS A 167 -2.02 17.55 8.08
N PRO A 168 -2.86 18.53 7.66
CA PRO A 168 -4.28 18.55 8.03
C PRO A 168 -5.04 17.26 7.66
N ILE A 169 -4.81 16.71 6.46
CA ILE A 169 -5.45 15.46 6.01
C ILE A 169 -5.01 14.29 6.88
N GLN A 170 -3.71 14.17 7.17
CA GLN A 170 -3.16 13.14 8.05
C GLN A 170 -3.81 13.19 9.44
N TYR A 171 -3.91 14.38 10.02
CA TYR A 171 -4.55 14.59 11.31
C TYR A 171 -6.02 14.15 11.29
N ALA A 172 -6.77 14.55 10.25
CA ALA A 172 -8.17 14.15 10.10
C ALA A 172 -8.32 12.62 9.99
N ILE A 173 -7.48 11.97 9.17
CA ILE A 173 -7.52 10.51 8.97
C ILE A 173 -7.23 9.76 10.28
N ASN A 174 -6.24 10.21 11.05
CA ASN A 174 -5.90 9.56 12.33
C ASN A 174 -6.90 9.85 13.45
N SER A 175 -7.73 10.90 13.31
CA SER A 175 -8.77 11.27 14.27
C SER A 175 -10.14 10.66 13.97
N ILE A 176 -10.31 9.99 12.83
CA ILE A 176 -11.57 9.30 12.49
C ILE A 176 -11.53 7.88 13.07
N PRO A 177 -12.58 7.43 13.79
CA PRO A 177 -12.67 6.06 14.26
C PRO A 177 -12.57 5.08 13.09
N ASN A 178 -11.61 4.17 13.14
CA ASN A 178 -11.46 3.18 12.09
C ASN A 178 -12.51 2.07 12.31
N ARG A 179 -13.33 1.80 11.30
CA ARG A 179 -14.40 0.79 11.37
C ARG A 179 -13.92 -0.61 11.77
N THR A 180 -12.65 -0.94 11.52
CA THR A 180 -12.07 -2.24 11.88
C THR A 180 -11.59 -2.32 13.34
N THR A 181 -11.11 -1.22 13.92
CA THR A 181 -10.64 -1.20 15.32
C THR A 181 -11.69 -0.67 16.29
N GLY A 182 -12.68 0.09 15.80
CA GLY A 182 -13.64 0.82 16.64
C GLY A 182 -13.04 2.04 17.36
N GLN A 183 -11.76 2.32 17.14
CA GLN A 183 -10.98 3.36 17.83
C GLN A 183 -10.34 4.30 16.81
N THR A 184 -10.04 5.51 17.25
CA THR A 184 -9.21 6.47 16.52
C THR A 184 -7.75 6.06 16.61
N ALA A 185 -6.94 6.34 15.60
CA ALA A 185 -5.52 5.97 15.66
C ALA A 185 -4.71 6.84 16.64
N HIS A 186 -5.24 8.01 17.02
CA HIS A 186 -4.61 8.92 17.98
C HIS A 186 -4.83 8.55 19.45
N TRP A 187 -5.87 7.78 19.78
CA TRP A 187 -6.34 7.55 21.15
C TRP A 187 -6.66 6.09 21.41
#